data_AF-A0A2G9XI35-F1
#
_entry.id   AF-A0A2G9XI35-F1
#
_cell.length_a   1.000
_cell.length_b   1.000
_cell.length_c   1.000
_cell.angle_alpha   90.00
_cell.angle_beta   90.00
_cell.angle_gamma   90.00
#
_symmetry.space_group_name_H-M   'P 1'
#
loop_
_entity.id
_entity.type
_entity.pdbx_description
1 polymer ?
#
loop_
_entity_poly.entity_id
_entity_poly.type
_entity_poly.pdbx_seq_one_letter_code
_entity_poly.pdbx_strand_id
1 'polypeptide(L)'
;MHFGKYHFNSVFEEEALLPPYKGSTFRGLFGHALRKVVCVLKTGDCSACMLNEKCLYAQVFETPAGRLGEGKQRLAAPPHPYVIEPPPDTQTHYATGDAFDFTLFLFGRFNESLPYFIFAFEQMGQMGAGKKINGKRPRFVLEKVTSNGMEIYSSAARK
;
A
#
# COMPACT_ATOMS: atom_id res chain seq x y z
N MET A 1 2.80 5.76 -21.70
CA MET A 1 3.16 5.41 -20.31
C MET A 1 1.91 5.65 -19.46
N HIS A 2 1.22 4.60 -19.00
CA HIS A 2 0.05 4.78 -18.14
C HIS A 2 0.50 5.27 -16.76
N PHE A 3 -0.08 6.35 -16.29
CA PHE A 3 0.17 6.95 -14.99
C PHE A 3 -1.18 7.13 -14.31
N GLY A 4 -1.32 6.61 -13.09
CA GLY A 4 -2.50 6.79 -12.28
C GLY A 4 -2.18 7.53 -11.00
N LYS A 5 -3.02 8.50 -10.66
CA LYS A 5 -3.02 9.22 -9.40
C LYS A 5 -4.33 8.94 -8.68
N TYR A 6 -4.24 8.35 -7.49
CA TYR A 6 -5.38 7.89 -6.72
C TYR A 6 -5.33 8.50 -5.34
N HIS A 7 -6.35 9.25 -4.98
CA HIS A 7 -6.49 9.87 -3.67
C HIS A 7 -7.30 8.97 -2.76
N PHE A 8 -6.70 8.51 -1.67
CA PHE A 8 -7.32 7.66 -0.66
C PHE A 8 -7.77 8.53 0.50
N ASN A 9 -9.07 8.58 0.74
CA ASN A 9 -9.65 9.29 1.88
C ASN A 9 -9.96 8.29 2.99
N SER A 10 -9.34 8.49 4.16
CA SER A 10 -9.47 7.57 5.29
C SER A 10 -9.66 8.32 6.58
N VAL A 11 -10.25 7.67 7.58
CA VAL A 11 -10.40 8.24 8.93
C VAL A 11 -9.96 7.24 9.99
N PHE A 12 -9.32 7.71 11.05
CA PHE A 12 -8.96 6.87 12.19
C PHE A 12 -10.21 6.52 13.00
N GLU A 13 -10.38 5.24 13.34
CA GLU A 13 -11.48 4.78 14.21
C GLU A 13 -11.12 4.93 15.70
N GLU A 14 -9.84 5.09 16.00
CA GLU A 14 -9.25 5.09 17.34
C GLU A 14 -8.14 6.15 17.39
N GLU A 15 -7.85 6.69 18.57
CA GLU A 15 -6.71 7.61 18.75
C GLU A 15 -5.41 6.98 18.20
N ALA A 16 -4.65 7.74 17.41
CA ALA A 16 -3.45 7.25 16.77
C ALA A 16 -2.23 8.15 16.96
N LEU A 17 -1.08 7.49 17.10
CA LEU A 17 0.24 8.11 17.20
C LEU A 17 1.11 7.64 16.04
N LEU A 18 1.41 8.54 15.11
CA LEU A 18 2.27 8.29 13.95
C LEU A 18 3.58 9.06 14.07
N PRO A 19 4.67 8.54 13.47
CA PRO A 19 5.89 9.32 13.34
C PRO A 19 5.66 10.54 12.41
N PRO A 20 6.42 11.63 12.57
CA PRO A 20 6.31 12.80 11.70
C PRO A 20 6.59 12.43 10.23
N TYR A 21 7.48 11.45 9.99
CA TYR A 21 7.78 10.91 8.66
C TYR A 21 7.05 9.57 8.45
N LYS A 22 5.91 9.65 7.76
CA LYS A 22 4.95 8.53 7.62
C LYS A 22 5.35 7.49 6.55
N GLY A 23 6.23 7.86 5.62
CA GLY A 23 6.54 7.06 4.41
C GLY A 23 7.09 5.65 4.69
N SER A 24 8.05 5.51 5.63
CA SER A 24 8.63 4.20 5.96
C SER A 24 7.60 3.26 6.62
N THR A 25 6.79 3.81 7.53
CA THR A 25 5.67 3.09 8.18
C THR A 25 4.66 2.61 7.14
N PHE A 26 4.30 3.49 6.20
CA PHE A 26 3.36 3.18 5.13
C PHE A 26 3.84 2.08 4.22
N ARG A 27 5.06 2.22 3.69
CA ARG A 27 5.65 1.23 2.79
C ARG A 27 5.64 -0.16 3.43
N GLY A 28 6.03 -0.26 4.71
CA GLY A 28 6.04 -1.53 5.42
C GLY A 28 4.64 -2.12 5.59
N LEU A 29 3.70 -1.34 6.12
CA LEU A 29 2.32 -1.77 6.34
C LEU A 29 1.62 -2.18 5.04
N PHE A 30 1.74 -1.35 3.99
CA PHE A 30 1.20 -1.62 2.66
C PHE A 30 1.79 -2.91 2.08
N GLY A 31 3.10 -3.15 2.21
CA GLY A 31 3.73 -4.40 1.79
C GLY A 31 3.14 -5.63 2.48
N HIS A 32 2.98 -5.58 3.80
CA HIS A 32 2.34 -6.67 4.55
C HIS A 32 0.88 -6.88 4.14
N ALA A 33 0.11 -5.80 3.98
CA ALA A 33 -1.30 -5.88 3.61
C ALA A 33 -1.48 -6.41 2.18
N LEU A 34 -0.71 -5.92 1.21
CA LEU A 34 -0.75 -6.41 -0.17
C LEU A 34 -0.38 -7.89 -0.23
N ARG A 35 0.69 -8.30 0.48
CA ARG A 35 1.06 -9.72 0.58
C ARG A 35 -0.09 -10.56 1.12
N LYS A 36 -0.74 -10.12 2.21
CA LYS A 36 -1.88 -10.83 2.80
C LYS A 36 -3.04 -10.97 1.80
N VAL A 37 -3.30 -9.95 0.99
CA VAL A 37 -4.34 -9.95 -0.04
C VAL A 37 -4.01 -10.90 -1.20
N VAL A 38 -2.85 -10.73 -1.84
CA VAL A 38 -2.57 -11.36 -3.15
C VAL A 38 -1.78 -12.66 -3.07
N CYS A 39 -1.06 -12.90 -1.97
CA CYS A 39 -0.25 -14.11 -1.85
C CYS A 39 -1.14 -15.31 -1.55
N VAL A 40 -1.05 -16.35 -2.38
CA VAL A 40 -1.76 -17.62 -2.20
C VAL A 40 -1.18 -18.42 -1.03
N LEU A 41 0.15 -18.43 -0.89
CA LEU A 41 0.85 -19.18 0.16
C LEU A 41 0.74 -18.52 1.54
N LYS A 42 0.41 -17.22 1.59
CA LYS A 42 0.36 -16.32 2.77
C LYS A 42 1.70 -16.15 3.50
N THR A 43 2.49 -17.21 3.63
CA THR A 43 3.82 -17.26 4.24
C THR A 43 4.78 -18.00 3.31
N GLY A 44 6.08 -17.74 3.43
CA GLY A 44 7.11 -18.37 2.58
C GLY A 44 8.09 -17.39 1.94
N ASP A 45 9.18 -17.92 1.40
CA ASP A 45 10.17 -17.13 0.68
C ASP A 45 9.69 -16.87 -0.76
N CYS A 46 9.65 -15.61 -1.17
CA CYS A 46 9.30 -15.23 -2.54
C CYS A 46 10.33 -15.77 -3.55
N SER A 47 11.59 -15.96 -3.15
CA SER A 47 12.68 -16.39 -4.04
C SER A 47 12.47 -17.80 -4.60
N ALA A 48 11.89 -18.70 -3.81
CA ALA A 48 11.60 -20.09 -4.17
C ALA A 48 10.14 -20.30 -4.65
N CYS A 49 9.37 -19.23 -4.80
CA CYS A 49 7.95 -19.32 -5.14
C CYS A 49 7.75 -19.54 -6.65
N MET A 50 7.07 -20.63 -7.02
CA MET A 50 6.71 -20.95 -8.43
C MET A 50 5.89 -19.86 -9.14
N LEU A 51 5.25 -18.96 -8.38
CA LEU A 51 4.45 -17.86 -8.91
C LEU A 51 5.21 -16.53 -8.98
N ASN A 52 6.49 -16.47 -8.58
CA ASN A 52 7.25 -15.23 -8.38
C ASN A 52 7.12 -14.26 -9.58
N GLU A 53 7.37 -14.72 -10.80
CA GLU A 53 7.39 -13.86 -11.99
C GLU A 53 6.07 -13.15 -12.29
N LYS A 54 4.94 -13.81 -11.98
CA LYS A 54 3.58 -13.31 -12.26
C LYS A 54 2.86 -12.80 -11.00
N CYS A 55 3.41 -13.02 -9.82
CA CYS A 55 2.82 -12.59 -8.56
C CYS A 55 2.84 -11.06 -8.45
N LEU A 56 1.68 -10.46 -8.21
CA LEU A 56 1.55 -9.00 -8.07
C LEU A 56 2.42 -8.47 -6.92
N TYR A 57 2.45 -9.14 -5.76
CA TYR A 57 3.31 -8.72 -4.65
C TYR A 57 4.79 -8.74 -5.03
N ALA A 58 5.25 -9.82 -5.67
CA ALA A 58 6.64 -9.94 -6.10
C ALA A 58 7.02 -8.85 -7.10
N GLN A 59 6.17 -8.60 -8.09
CA GLN A 59 6.41 -7.54 -9.07
C GLN A 59 6.40 -6.12 -8.48
N VAL A 60 5.70 -5.89 -7.37
CA VAL A 60 5.60 -4.58 -6.72
C VAL A 60 6.70 -4.37 -5.68
N PHE A 61 7.06 -5.39 -4.90
CA PHE A 61 7.92 -5.27 -3.71
C PHE A 61 9.23 -6.03 -3.80
N GLU A 62 9.29 -7.14 -4.54
CA GLU A 62 10.50 -7.94 -4.62
C GLU A 62 11.37 -7.44 -5.78
N THR A 63 12.67 -7.41 -5.55
CA THR A 63 13.64 -7.19 -6.62
C THR A 63 13.79 -8.51 -7.38
N PRO A 64 13.47 -8.57 -8.69
CA PRO A 64 13.65 -9.81 -9.45
C PRO A 64 15.13 -10.14 -9.53
N ALA A 65 15.59 -11.10 -8.72
CA ALA A 65 16.98 -11.56 -8.75
C ALA A 65 17.36 -12.16 -10.13
N GLY A 66 16.38 -12.66 -10.89
CA GLY A 66 16.58 -13.42 -12.12
C GLY A 66 16.51 -12.64 -13.45
N ARG A 67 16.35 -11.31 -13.45
CA ARG A 67 16.36 -10.54 -14.73
C ARG A 67 17.74 -10.11 -15.20
N LEU A 68 18.76 -10.34 -14.37
CA LEU A 68 20.16 -10.12 -14.72
C LEU A 68 20.69 -11.43 -15.30
N GLY A 69 20.52 -11.65 -16.60
CA GLY A 69 21.18 -12.76 -17.29
C GLY A 69 22.68 -12.75 -17.00
N GLU A 70 23.31 -13.93 -17.04
CA GLU A 70 24.76 -14.10 -16.89
C GLU A 70 25.48 -13.11 -17.83
N GLY A 71 26.07 -12.06 -17.25
CA GLY A 71 26.77 -10.99 -17.99
C GLY A 71 26.19 -9.56 -17.87
N LYS A 72 25.01 -9.35 -17.27
CA LYS A 72 24.47 -7.99 -17.00
C LYS A 72 24.54 -7.60 -15.53
N GLN A 73 25.72 -7.59 -14.93
CA GLN A 73 25.95 -7.24 -13.51
C GLN A 73 25.83 -5.73 -13.16
N ARG A 74 25.17 -4.88 -13.96
CA ARG A 74 25.22 -3.42 -13.74
C ARG A 74 23.93 -2.62 -13.89
N LEU A 75 22.77 -3.24 -14.13
CA LEU A 75 21.52 -2.48 -14.05
C LEU A 75 20.98 -2.53 -12.62
N ALA A 76 20.84 -1.34 -12.02
CA ALA A 76 20.08 -1.17 -10.79
C ALA A 76 18.72 -1.87 -10.93
N ALA A 77 18.26 -2.49 -9.84
CA ALA A 77 16.93 -3.07 -9.78
C ALA A 77 15.89 -2.08 -10.33
N PRO A 78 14.95 -2.52 -11.18
CA PRO A 78 13.90 -1.63 -11.65
C PRO A 78 13.18 -1.04 -10.43
N PRO A 79 12.86 0.27 -10.45
CA PRO A 79 12.19 0.90 -9.33
C PRO A 79 10.83 0.28 -9.10
N HIS A 80 10.37 0.31 -7.84
CA HIS A 80 9.02 -0.13 -7.51
C HIS A 80 7.98 0.70 -8.30
N PRO A 81 6.91 0.07 -8.81
CA PRO A 81 5.97 0.69 -9.73
C PRO A 81 4.92 1.56 -9.02
N TYR A 82 5.27 2.13 -7.86
CA TYR A 82 4.38 2.99 -7.10
C TYR A 82 5.14 4.03 -6.28
N VAL A 83 4.44 5.11 -5.94
CA VAL A 83 4.84 6.07 -4.91
C VAL A 83 3.65 6.27 -3.98
N ILE A 84 3.90 6.28 -2.68
CA ILE A 84 2.92 6.73 -1.68
C ILE A 84 3.35 8.10 -1.20
N GLU A 85 2.48 9.08 -1.39
CA GLU A 85 2.61 10.41 -0.83
C GLU A 85 1.69 10.49 0.41
N PRO A 86 2.26 10.44 1.62
CA PRO A 86 1.49 10.58 2.86
C PRO A 86 0.93 12.01 3.01
N PRO A 87 0.09 12.28 4.03
CA PRO A 87 -0.28 13.65 4.37
C PRO A 87 0.97 14.54 4.46
N PRO A 88 0.96 15.75 3.87
CA PRO A 88 2.15 16.61 3.81
C PRO A 88 2.53 17.23 5.16
N ASP A 89 1.68 17.07 6.18
CA ASP A 89 1.91 17.54 7.53
C ASP A 89 2.86 16.64 8.34
N THR A 90 3.38 17.21 9.42
CA THR A 90 4.12 16.49 10.46
C THR A 90 3.23 16.14 11.65
N GLN A 91 1.90 16.09 11.47
CA GLN A 91 0.98 15.73 12.55
C GLN A 91 1.30 14.31 13.02
N THR A 92 1.45 14.15 14.32
CA THR A 92 1.82 12.88 14.96
C THR A 92 0.71 12.31 15.80
N HIS A 93 -0.23 13.13 16.25
CA HIS A 93 -1.39 12.73 17.04
C HIS A 93 -2.67 12.93 16.23
N TYR A 94 -3.48 11.89 16.16
CA TYR A 94 -4.77 11.86 15.47
C TYR A 94 -5.82 11.40 16.47
N ALA A 95 -6.88 12.19 16.63
CA ALA A 95 -8.05 11.80 17.40
C ALA A 95 -8.92 10.81 16.60
N THR A 96 -9.85 10.14 17.28
CA THR A 96 -10.89 9.36 16.60
C THR A 96 -11.69 10.26 15.65
N GLY A 97 -11.84 9.83 14.41
CA GLY A 97 -12.51 10.57 13.34
C GLY A 97 -11.61 11.50 12.54
N ASP A 98 -10.34 11.70 12.97
CA ASP A 98 -9.42 12.54 12.20
C ASP A 98 -9.12 11.92 10.83
N ALA A 99 -9.08 12.78 9.83
CA ALA A 99 -8.77 12.42 8.46
C ALA A 99 -7.31 11.98 8.33
N PHE A 100 -7.10 11.01 7.44
CA PHE A 100 -5.81 10.42 7.17
C PHE A 100 -5.64 10.10 5.69
N ASP A 101 -5.56 11.17 4.92
CA ASP A 101 -5.59 11.11 3.46
C ASP A 101 -4.19 10.96 2.87
N PHE A 102 -4.06 10.14 1.83
CA PHE A 102 -2.80 9.93 1.13
C PHE A 102 -3.02 9.70 -0.36
N THR A 103 -1.97 9.93 -1.16
CA THR A 103 -2.01 9.68 -2.59
C THR A 103 -1.19 8.44 -2.93
N LEU A 104 -1.78 7.53 -3.71
CA LEU A 104 -1.07 6.44 -4.36
C LEU A 104 -0.87 6.80 -5.84
N PHE A 105 0.38 6.79 -6.27
CA PHE A 105 0.75 6.84 -7.67
C PHE A 105 1.09 5.44 -8.16
N LEU A 106 0.53 5.03 -9.30
CA LEU A 106 0.83 3.75 -9.95
C LEU A 106 1.34 3.98 -11.37
N PHE A 107 2.36 3.21 -11.76
CA PHE A 107 3.02 3.36 -13.06
C PHE A 107 2.81 2.14 -13.95
N GLY A 108 2.57 2.36 -15.24
CA GLY A 108 2.42 1.32 -16.25
C GLY A 108 1.22 0.42 -16.01
N ARG A 109 1.40 -0.89 -16.28
CA ARG A 109 0.34 -1.91 -16.20
C ARG A 109 -0.25 -2.11 -14.80
N PHE A 110 0.42 -1.64 -13.74
CA PHE A 110 -0.05 -1.85 -12.37
C PHE A 110 -1.35 -1.09 -12.07
N ASN A 111 -1.70 -0.09 -12.89
CA ASN A 111 -3.01 0.57 -12.86
C ASN A 111 -4.18 -0.40 -13.12
N GLU A 112 -3.98 -1.46 -13.91
CA GLU A 112 -4.99 -2.50 -14.16
C GLU A 112 -5.26 -3.36 -12.92
N SER A 113 -4.34 -3.34 -11.95
CA SER A 113 -4.45 -4.07 -10.69
C SER A 113 -4.98 -3.20 -9.54
N LEU A 114 -5.47 -1.99 -9.82
CA LEU A 114 -5.96 -1.04 -8.81
C LEU A 114 -6.89 -1.65 -7.75
N PRO A 115 -7.88 -2.51 -8.09
CA PRO A 115 -8.75 -3.11 -7.07
C PRO A 115 -8.00 -3.88 -5.98
N TYR A 116 -6.87 -4.54 -6.31
CA TYR A 116 -6.03 -5.22 -5.33
C TYR A 116 -5.32 -4.24 -4.39
N PHE A 117 -4.89 -3.09 -4.90
CA PHE A 117 -4.29 -2.03 -4.08
C PHE A 117 -5.31 -1.41 -3.14
N ILE A 118 -6.51 -1.10 -3.64
CA ILE A 118 -7.62 -0.58 -2.82
C ILE A 118 -7.92 -1.56 -1.68
N PHE A 119 -8.12 -2.84 -2.00
CA PHE A 119 -8.40 -3.85 -1.00
C PHE A 119 -7.23 -4.07 -0.02
N ALA A 120 -5.98 -3.94 -0.48
CA ALA A 120 -4.81 -3.96 0.40
C ALA A 120 -4.82 -2.80 1.40
N PHE A 121 -5.20 -1.58 0.99
CA PHE A 121 -5.33 -0.45 1.91
C PHE A 121 -6.51 -0.60 2.88
N GLU A 122 -7.62 -1.21 2.46
CA GLU A 122 -8.70 -1.61 3.39
C GLU A 122 -8.18 -2.58 4.45
N GLN A 123 -7.43 -3.62 4.04
CA GLN A 123 -6.82 -4.58 4.96
C GLN A 123 -5.76 -3.94 5.86
N MET A 124 -5.00 -2.97 5.35
CA MET A 124 -4.06 -2.18 6.14
C MET A 124 -4.78 -1.39 7.24
N GLY A 125 -5.95 -0.81 6.94
CA GLY A 125 -6.80 -0.14 7.92
C GLY A 125 -7.21 -1.04 9.08
N GLN A 126 -7.61 -2.29 8.78
CA GLN A 126 -7.94 -3.30 9.79
C GLN A 126 -6.73 -3.76 10.62
N MET A 127 -5.55 -3.82 10.00
CA MET A 127 -4.29 -4.13 10.68
C MET A 127 -3.81 -2.99 11.60
N GLY A 128 -4.22 -1.76 11.28
CA GLY A 128 -3.88 -0.54 11.99
C GLY A 128 -2.53 0.06 11.64
N ALA A 129 -2.39 1.37 11.89
CA ALA A 129 -1.21 2.18 11.58
C ALA A 129 -0.71 2.96 12.80
N GLY A 130 0.62 3.14 12.89
CA GLY A 130 1.26 3.90 13.97
C GLY A 130 1.74 3.06 15.16
N LYS A 131 2.00 3.74 16.27
CA LYS A 131 2.46 3.18 17.53
C LYS A 131 1.37 2.29 18.13
N LYS A 132 1.78 1.19 18.76
CA LYS A 132 0.83 0.35 19.50
C LYS A 132 0.33 1.07 20.75
N ILE A 133 -0.98 1.10 20.93
CA ILE A 133 -1.68 1.58 22.13
C ILE A 133 -2.43 0.36 22.69
N ASN A 134 -2.22 0.03 23.97
CA ASN A 134 -2.79 -1.17 24.60
C ASN A 134 -2.55 -2.47 23.81
N GLY A 135 -1.35 -2.60 23.22
CA GLY A 135 -0.93 -3.79 22.47
C GLY A 135 -1.44 -3.87 21.02
N LYS A 136 -2.33 -2.97 20.58
CA LYS A 136 -2.91 -2.95 19.23
C LYS A 136 -2.49 -1.70 18.47
N ARG A 137 -2.45 -1.78 17.14
CA ARG A 137 -2.28 -0.59 16.31
C ARG A 137 -3.65 0.07 16.08
N PRO A 138 -3.75 1.41 16.18
CA PRO A 138 -4.97 2.15 15.87
C PRO A 138 -5.48 1.83 14.47
N ARG A 139 -6.77 1.48 14.35
CA ARG A 139 -7.40 1.19 13.07
C ARG A 139 -7.82 2.47 12.35
N PHE A 140 -7.86 2.39 11.03
CA PHE A 140 -8.50 3.38 10.19
C PHE A 140 -9.39 2.70 9.17
N VAL A 141 -10.36 3.41 8.64
CA VAL A 141 -11.23 2.94 7.56
C VAL A 141 -10.95 3.73 6.30
N LEU A 142 -10.85 3.04 5.16
CA LEU A 142 -10.82 3.65 3.84
C LEU A 142 -12.26 3.97 3.43
N GLU A 143 -12.61 5.25 3.37
CA GLU A 143 -13.96 5.68 3.04
C GLU A 143 -14.17 5.76 1.53
N LYS A 144 -13.18 6.33 0.82
CA LYS A 144 -13.32 6.67 -0.59
C LYS A 144 -11.97 6.64 -1.30
N VAL A 145 -11.99 6.28 -2.59
CA VAL A 145 -10.88 6.54 -3.49
C VAL A 145 -11.39 7.36 -4.68
N THR A 146 -10.63 8.39 -5.05
CA THR A 146 -10.93 9.23 -6.22
C THR A 146 -9.75 9.30 -7.18
N SER A 147 -10.04 9.53 -8.46
CA SER A 147 -9.04 9.82 -9.49
C SER A 147 -9.63 10.80 -10.51
N ASN A 148 -8.89 11.85 -10.87
CA ASN A 148 -9.34 12.89 -11.80
C ASN A 148 -10.74 13.46 -11.49
N GLY A 149 -11.04 13.65 -10.20
CA GLY A 149 -12.33 14.16 -9.72
C GLY A 149 -13.48 13.14 -9.72
N MET A 150 -13.25 11.92 -10.20
CA MET A 150 -14.25 10.84 -10.19
C MET A 150 -14.04 9.92 -8.99
N GLU A 151 -15.13 9.53 -8.35
CA GLU A 151 -15.14 8.45 -7.37
C GLU A 151 -14.99 7.11 -8.08
N ILE A 152 -14.00 6.33 -7.65
CA ILE A 152 -13.72 4.99 -8.20
C ILE A 152 -13.99 3.87 -7.19
N TYR A 153 -14.13 4.23 -5.91
CA TYR A 153 -14.46 3.34 -4.81
C TYR A 153 -15.08 4.12 -3.66
N SER A 154 -16.10 3.53 -3.02
CA SER A 154 -16.68 4.00 -1.76
C SER A 154 -17.07 2.82 -0.88
N SER A 155 -16.74 2.90 0.41
CA SER A 155 -17.11 1.87 1.39
C SER A 155 -18.62 1.87 1.70
N ALA A 156 -19.32 2.99 1.47
CA ALA A 156 -20.77 3.10 1.69
C ALA A 156 -21.58 2.25 0.71
N ALA A 157 -21.07 2.01 -0.50
CA ALA A 157 -21.73 1.21 -1.54
C ALA A 157 -21.72 -0.31 -1.26
N ARG A 158 -21.11 -0.75 -0.14
CA ARG A 158 -21.02 -2.17 0.27
C ARG A 158 -22.00 -2.56 1.38
N LYS A 159 -22.88 -1.66 1.83
CA LYS A 159 -23.92 -1.96 2.84
C LYS A 159 -25.17 -2.58 2.22
#